data_AF-A0A241Q264-F1
#
_entry.id   AF-A0A241Q264-F1
#
_cell.length_a   1.000
_cell.length_b   1.000
_cell.length_c   1.000
_cell.angle_alpha   90.00
_cell.angle_beta   90.00
_cell.angle_gamma   90.00
#
_symmetry.space_group_name_H-M   'P 1'
#
loop_
_entity.id
_entity.type
_entity.pdbx_description
1 polymer ?
#
loop_
_entity_poly.entity_id
_entity_poly.type
_entity_poly.pdbx_seq_one_letter_code
_entity_poly.pdbx_strand_id
1 'polypeptide(L)'
;MVESIIKVETNYYVKEEFLELKNSSEELIKVLEKYQQVEEDEVINNLKRFLKGVYLVLEEKECNEKDLEAIDFHNSKYFHSYAGILTNYYFYDVNDMEKTHKANDEIGNAKDKFHQAIYKIVKKKYPYYPD
;
A
#
# COMPACT_ATOMS: atom_id res chain seq x y z
N MET A 1 30.35 -29.13 -21.92
CA MET A 1 30.16 -27.95 -21.06
C MET A 1 28.97 -27.21 -21.62
N VAL A 2 27.79 -27.44 -21.05
CA VAL A 2 26.56 -26.76 -21.49
C VAL A 2 26.60 -25.37 -20.88
N GLU A 3 26.56 -24.36 -21.75
CA GLU A 3 26.47 -22.96 -21.37
C GLU A 3 25.32 -22.81 -20.39
N SER A 4 25.66 -22.56 -19.13
CA SER A 4 24.74 -22.10 -18.12
C SER A 4 24.14 -20.81 -18.63
N ILE A 5 22.90 -20.89 -19.12
CA ILE A 5 22.04 -19.74 -19.38
C ILE A 5 22.09 -18.92 -18.10
N ILE A 6 22.81 -17.80 -18.15
CA ILE A 6 22.76 -16.76 -17.14
C ILE A 6 21.31 -16.32 -17.18
N LYS A 7 20.51 -16.89 -16.28
CA LYS A 7 19.22 -16.35 -15.89
C LYS A 7 19.59 -14.97 -15.39
N VAL A 8 19.40 -13.95 -16.23
CA VAL A 8 19.53 -12.57 -15.83
C VAL A 8 18.50 -12.43 -14.72
N GLU A 9 18.94 -12.59 -13.48
CA GLU A 9 18.17 -12.26 -12.29
C GLU A 9 17.77 -10.82 -12.51
N THR A 10 16.52 -10.65 -12.93
CA THR A 10 15.97 -9.37 -13.30
C THR A 10 15.85 -8.65 -11.98
N ASN A 11 16.89 -7.92 -11.63
CA ASN A 11 16.97 -7.17 -10.40
C ASN A 11 15.90 -6.08 -10.57
N TYR A 12 14.70 -6.31 -10.04
CA TYR A 12 13.61 -5.36 -10.06
C TYR A 12 14.03 -4.19 -9.15
N TYR A 13 14.87 -3.29 -9.69
CA TYR A 13 15.27 -2.06 -9.02
C TYR A 13 14.04 -1.16 -8.94
N VAL A 14 13.31 -1.33 -7.84
CA VAL A 14 12.05 -0.63 -7.52
C VAL A 14 12.28 0.31 -6.33
N LYS A 15 13.53 0.77 -6.09
CA LYS A 15 13.88 1.53 -4.88
C LYS A 15 13.09 2.84 -4.77
N GLU A 16 12.89 3.53 -5.89
CA GLU A 16 12.12 4.77 -5.90
C GLU A 16 10.63 4.51 -5.64
N GLU A 17 10.05 3.47 -6.22
CA GLU A 17 8.65 3.14 -5.98
C GLU A 17 8.42 2.53 -4.59
N PHE A 18 9.36 1.77 -4.03
CA PHE A 18 9.30 1.35 -2.63
C PHE A 18 9.42 2.56 -1.69
N LEU A 19 10.21 3.58 -2.04
CA LEU A 19 10.27 4.82 -1.28
C LEU A 19 8.94 5.59 -1.38
N GLU A 20 8.33 5.64 -2.56
CA GLU A 20 6.98 6.21 -2.76
C GLU A 20 5.92 5.43 -1.97
N LEU A 21 5.96 4.10 -2.01
CA LEU A 21 5.07 3.21 -1.24
C LEU A 21 5.25 3.42 0.27
N LYS A 22 6.48 3.53 0.73
CA LYS A 22 6.79 3.84 2.13
C LYS A 22 6.19 5.20 2.53
N ASN A 23 6.50 6.25 1.79
CA ASN A 23 6.04 7.61 2.11
C ASN A 23 4.50 7.72 2.09
N SER A 24 3.85 7.11 1.08
CA SER A 24 2.39 7.10 0.99
C SER A 24 1.73 6.26 2.10
N SER A 25 2.35 5.14 2.51
CA SER A 25 1.90 4.36 3.67
C SER A 25 1.96 5.16 4.97
N GLU A 26 3.06 5.90 5.18
CA GLU A 26 3.23 6.78 6.35
C GLU A 26 2.20 7.92 6.37
N GLU A 27 1.96 8.55 5.21
CA GLU A 27 0.93 9.58 5.06
C GLU A 27 -0.47 9.01 5.38
N LEU A 28 -0.81 7.86 4.81
CA LEU A 28 -2.09 7.20 5.07
C LEU A 28 -2.27 6.87 6.55
N ILE A 29 -1.29 6.20 7.18
CA ILE A 29 -1.36 5.86 8.62
C ILE A 29 -1.59 7.12 9.46
N LYS A 30 -0.84 8.19 9.19
CA LYS A 30 -0.98 9.46 9.92
C LYS A 30 -2.38 10.09 9.76
N VAL A 31 -2.94 10.05 8.56
CA VAL A 31 -4.30 10.55 8.29
C VAL A 31 -5.35 9.70 9.00
N LEU A 32 -5.21 8.37 8.97
CA LEU A 32 -6.14 7.47 9.67
C LEU A 32 -6.07 7.66 11.19
N GLU A 33 -4.87 7.73 11.78
CA GLU A 33 -4.66 7.98 13.21
C GLU A 33 -5.26 9.31 13.67
N LYS A 34 -5.16 10.36 12.84
CA LYS A 34 -5.78 11.67 13.11
C LYS A 34 -7.30 11.58 13.31
N TYR A 35 -7.96 10.66 12.61
CA TYR A 35 -9.42 10.47 12.64
C TYR A 35 -9.85 9.17 13.33
N GLN A 36 -8.93 8.49 14.00
CA GLN A 36 -9.17 7.23 14.68
C GLN A 36 -10.16 7.43 15.85
N GLN A 37 -11.20 6.60 15.89
CA GLN A 37 -12.27 6.71 16.90
C GLN A 37 -12.14 5.71 18.05
N VAL A 38 -11.32 4.68 17.88
CA VAL A 38 -11.09 3.59 18.83
C VAL A 38 -9.62 3.50 19.18
N GLU A 39 -9.25 3.04 20.37
CA GLU A 39 -7.84 2.97 20.78
C GLU A 39 -7.00 2.02 19.90
N GLU A 40 -7.58 0.88 19.52
CA GLU A 40 -6.97 -0.08 18.61
C GLU A 40 -7.80 -0.22 17.34
N ASP A 41 -7.21 0.15 16.21
CA ASP A 41 -7.82 0.01 14.89
C ASP A 41 -7.07 -1.05 14.07
N GLU A 42 -7.77 -2.11 13.68
CA GLU A 42 -7.18 -3.23 12.94
C GLU A 42 -6.63 -2.81 11.57
N VAL A 43 -7.26 -1.83 10.91
CA VAL A 43 -6.81 -1.32 9.61
C VAL A 43 -5.48 -0.61 9.75
N ILE A 44 -5.38 0.29 10.73
CA ILE A 44 -4.14 1.01 11.03
C ILE A 44 -3.03 0.03 11.43
N ASN A 45 -3.35 -0.97 12.26
CA ASN A 45 -2.40 -1.99 12.70
C ASN A 45 -1.89 -2.85 11.52
N ASN A 46 -2.76 -3.23 10.59
CA ASN A 46 -2.38 -3.97 9.39
C ASN A 46 -1.50 -3.13 8.45
N LEU A 47 -1.80 -1.82 8.28
CA LEU A 47 -0.95 -0.91 7.52
C LEU A 47 0.44 -0.73 8.14
N LYS A 48 0.53 -0.63 9.48
CA LYS A 48 1.83 -0.57 10.19
C LYS A 48 2.65 -1.84 9.97
N ARG A 49 2.02 -3.02 9.96
CA ARG A 49 2.69 -4.30 9.65
C ARG A 49 3.19 -4.33 8.20
N PHE A 50 2.37 -3.89 7.26
CA PHE A 50 2.74 -3.77 5.86
C PHE A 50 3.95 -2.83 5.67
N LEU A 51 3.89 -1.63 6.26
CA LEU A 51 4.98 -0.64 6.19
C LEU A 51 6.30 -1.20 6.74
N LYS A 52 6.27 -2.00 7.82
CA LYS A 52 7.48 -2.68 8.32
C LYS A 52 8.10 -3.61 7.26
N GLY A 53 7.28 -4.33 6.50
CA GLY A 53 7.76 -5.14 5.37
C GLY A 53 8.40 -4.30 4.27
N VAL A 54 7.79 -3.18 3.90
CA VAL A 54 8.35 -2.22 2.92
C VAL A 54 9.70 -1.67 3.39
N TYR A 55 9.83 -1.35 4.69
CA TYR A 55 11.09 -0.91 5.28
C TYR A 55 12.19 -1.97 5.18
N LEU A 56 11.89 -3.24 5.46
CA LEU A 56 12.86 -4.33 5.35
C LEU A 56 13.42 -4.46 3.92
N VAL A 57 12.54 -4.40 2.91
CA VAL A 57 12.96 -4.40 1.50
C VAL A 57 13.89 -3.22 1.17
N LEU A 58 13.60 -2.02 1.70
CA LEU A 58 14.44 -0.84 1.51
C LEU A 58 15.81 -0.97 2.22
N GLU A 59 15.87 -1.61 3.38
CA GLU A 59 17.10 -1.86 4.15
C GLU A 59 18.00 -2.89 3.48
N GLU A 60 17.44 -4.01 3.05
CA GLU A 60 18.14 -5.09 2.33
C GLU A 60 18.58 -4.62 0.93
N LYS A 61 17.91 -3.60 0.39
CA LYS A 61 18.11 -3.06 -0.98
C LYS A 61 17.93 -4.14 -2.06
N GLU A 62 17.21 -5.19 -1.71
CA GLU A 62 16.84 -6.30 -2.58
C GLU A 62 15.34 -6.53 -2.42
N CYS A 63 14.68 -6.78 -3.53
CA CYS A 63 13.27 -7.14 -3.58
C CYS A 63 13.18 -8.46 -4.34
N ASN A 64 12.54 -9.46 -3.73
CA ASN A 64 12.36 -10.76 -4.34
C ASN A 64 10.92 -10.93 -4.84
N GLU A 65 10.68 -12.02 -5.57
CA GLU A 65 9.36 -12.31 -6.14
C GLU A 65 8.26 -12.40 -5.08
N LYS A 66 8.55 -12.94 -3.89
CA LYS A 66 7.60 -13.08 -2.78
C LYS A 66 7.23 -11.74 -2.18
N ASP A 67 8.15 -10.77 -2.13
CA ASP A 67 7.83 -9.41 -1.67
C ASP A 67 6.83 -8.76 -2.62
N LEU A 68 7.01 -8.95 -3.93
CA LEU A 68 6.05 -8.48 -4.93
C LEU A 68 4.70 -9.22 -4.86
N GLU A 69 4.69 -10.54 -4.58
CA GLU A 69 3.45 -11.29 -4.31
C GLU A 69 2.72 -10.75 -3.08
N ALA A 70 3.46 -10.43 -2.02
CA ALA A 70 2.88 -9.85 -0.81
C ALA A 70 2.26 -8.47 -1.11
N ILE A 71 2.92 -7.62 -1.89
CA ILE A 71 2.40 -6.31 -2.30
C ILE A 71 1.12 -6.47 -3.14
N ASP A 72 1.08 -7.38 -4.11
CA ASP A 72 -0.11 -7.65 -4.92
C ASP A 72 -1.27 -8.22 -4.09
N PHE A 73 -0.97 -9.11 -3.15
CA PHE A 73 -1.96 -9.61 -2.19
C PHE A 73 -2.54 -8.47 -1.34
N HIS A 74 -1.70 -7.54 -0.88
CA HIS A 74 -2.14 -6.37 -0.14
C HIS A 74 -2.95 -5.39 -1.00
N ASN A 75 -2.56 -5.18 -2.26
CA ASN A 75 -3.35 -4.42 -3.22
C ASN A 75 -4.79 -4.96 -3.29
N SER A 76 -4.89 -6.28 -3.48
CA SER A 76 -6.17 -6.99 -3.55
C SER A 76 -6.97 -6.85 -2.25
N LYS A 77 -6.33 -7.04 -1.09
CA LYS A 77 -6.98 -6.92 0.22
C LYS A 77 -7.49 -5.51 0.53
N TYR A 78 -6.73 -4.49 0.16
CA TYR A 78 -7.05 -3.11 0.50
C TYR A 78 -8.05 -2.48 -0.46
N PHE A 79 -7.90 -2.74 -1.76
CA PHE A 79 -8.61 -2.00 -2.82
C PHE A 79 -9.50 -2.85 -3.70
N HIS A 80 -9.29 -4.16 -3.81
CA HIS A 80 -10.09 -4.96 -4.72
C HIS A 80 -11.47 -5.27 -4.11
N SER A 81 -12.51 -4.88 -4.84
CA SER A 81 -13.95 -5.05 -4.57
C SER A 81 -14.58 -4.14 -3.50
N TYR A 82 -15.92 -4.20 -3.42
CA TYR A 82 -16.73 -3.65 -2.32
C TYR A 82 -16.38 -4.23 -0.94
N ALA A 83 -15.49 -5.22 -0.84
CA ALA A 83 -15.01 -5.77 0.43
C ALA A 83 -13.61 -5.26 0.82
N GLY A 84 -12.99 -4.41 0.00
CA GLY A 84 -11.66 -3.85 0.29
C GLY A 84 -11.65 -3.08 1.60
N ILE A 85 -10.65 -3.35 2.45
CA ILE A 85 -10.58 -2.76 3.80
C ILE A 85 -10.50 -1.23 3.72
N LEU A 86 -9.70 -0.68 2.80
CA LEU A 86 -9.57 0.77 2.63
C LEU A 86 -10.69 1.36 1.79
N THR A 87 -11.23 0.59 0.83
CA THR A 87 -12.41 0.98 0.05
C THR A 87 -13.58 1.34 0.98
N ASN A 88 -13.79 0.56 2.03
CA ASN A 88 -14.89 0.76 2.98
C ASN A 88 -14.52 1.58 4.22
N TYR A 89 -13.26 1.95 4.40
CA TYR A 89 -12.87 2.78 5.55
C TYR A 89 -13.46 4.17 5.39
N TYR A 90 -14.29 4.55 6.38
CA TYR A 90 -15.06 5.79 6.40
C TYR A 90 -15.12 6.34 7.83
N PHE A 91 -14.86 7.64 7.98
CA PHE A 91 -15.03 8.33 9.26
C PHE A 91 -16.45 8.90 9.35
N TYR A 92 -17.11 8.76 10.50
CA TYR A 92 -18.45 9.33 10.71
C TYR A 92 -18.57 9.99 12.09
N ASP A 93 -18.90 11.28 12.10
CA ASP A 93 -19.23 12.04 13.30
C ASP A 93 -20.69 12.51 13.20
N VAL A 94 -21.58 11.85 13.96
CA VAL A 94 -23.03 12.11 13.94
C VAL A 94 -23.38 13.55 14.33
N ASN A 95 -22.50 14.24 15.06
CA ASN A 95 -22.73 15.61 15.52
C ASN A 95 -22.11 16.67 14.62
N ASP A 96 -21.25 16.27 13.66
CA ASP A 96 -20.49 17.19 12.83
C ASP A 96 -20.29 16.65 11.40
N MET A 97 -21.25 16.98 10.53
CA MET A 97 -21.24 16.57 9.12
C MET A 97 -20.15 17.26 8.30
N GLU A 98 -19.76 18.50 8.67
CA GLU A 98 -18.68 19.22 7.98
C GLU A 98 -17.34 18.54 8.25
N LYS A 99 -17.07 18.19 9.51
CA LYS A 99 -15.91 17.39 9.91
C LYS A 99 -15.93 16.02 9.25
N THR A 100 -17.09 15.39 9.16
CA THR A 100 -17.25 14.10 8.46
C THR A 100 -16.80 14.20 7.00
N HIS A 101 -17.30 15.18 6.24
CA HIS A 101 -16.89 15.35 4.83
C HIS A 101 -15.40 15.66 4.71
N LYS A 102 -14.89 16.62 5.48
CA LYS A 102 -13.47 17.01 5.43
C LYS A 102 -12.53 15.85 5.78
N ALA A 103 -12.88 15.05 6.78
CA ALA A 103 -12.10 13.88 7.16
C ALA A 103 -12.05 12.85 6.01
N ASN A 104 -13.21 12.57 5.40
CA ASN A 104 -13.27 11.59 4.30
C ASN A 104 -12.62 12.09 3.01
N ASP A 105 -12.60 13.40 2.75
CA ASP A 105 -11.81 13.97 1.66
C ASP A 105 -10.30 13.76 1.89
N GLU A 106 -9.81 14.05 3.10
CA GLU A 106 -8.40 13.82 3.46
C GLU A 106 -8.03 12.32 3.39
N ILE A 107 -8.88 11.45 3.95
CA ILE A 107 -8.71 9.99 3.91
C ILE A 107 -8.73 9.49 2.46
N GLY A 108 -9.69 9.92 1.65
CA GLY A 108 -9.81 9.55 0.23
C GLY A 108 -8.54 9.88 -0.55
N ASN A 109 -8.05 11.11 -0.42
CA ASN A 109 -6.81 11.55 -1.07
C ASN A 109 -5.59 10.71 -0.64
N ALA A 110 -5.47 10.36 0.64
CA ALA A 110 -4.39 9.52 1.14
C ALA A 110 -4.49 8.08 0.63
N LYS A 111 -5.71 7.52 0.57
CA LYS A 111 -5.97 6.19 -0.01
C LYS A 111 -5.57 6.12 -1.47
N ASP A 112 -5.91 7.15 -2.25
CA ASP A 112 -5.59 7.20 -3.68
C ASP A 112 -4.08 7.23 -3.94
N LYS A 113 -3.33 8.05 -3.19
CA LYS A 113 -1.86 8.08 -3.27
C LYS A 113 -1.24 6.72 -2.94
N PHE A 114 -1.71 6.08 -1.87
CA PHE A 114 -1.24 4.77 -1.46
C PHE A 114 -1.55 3.69 -2.51
N HIS A 115 -2.77 3.70 -3.06
CA HIS A 115 -3.18 2.80 -4.14
C HIS A 115 -2.29 2.97 -5.38
N GLN A 116 -2.05 4.20 -5.81
CA GLN A 116 -1.19 4.49 -6.96
C GLN A 116 0.24 3.98 -6.75
N ALA A 117 0.79 4.15 -5.54
CA ALA A 117 2.14 3.65 -5.22
C ALA A 117 2.21 2.12 -5.28
N ILE A 118 1.21 1.41 -4.73
CA ILE A 118 1.12 -0.06 -4.85
C ILE A 118 0.98 -0.47 -6.32
N TYR A 119 0.08 0.17 -7.06
CA TYR A 119 -0.23 -0.19 -8.45
C TYR A 119 1.00 -0.09 -9.35
N LYS A 120 1.83 0.95 -9.19
CA LYS A 120 3.11 1.10 -9.92
C LYS A 120 4.04 -0.11 -9.74
N ILE A 121 4.09 -0.68 -8.53
CA ILE A 121 4.91 -1.86 -8.24
C ILE A 121 4.28 -3.12 -8.85
N VAL A 122 2.97 -3.32 -8.66
CA VAL A 122 2.25 -4.50 -9.17
C VAL A 122 2.25 -4.55 -10.70
N LYS A 123 2.03 -3.42 -11.39
CA LYS A 123 2.03 -3.33 -12.86
C LYS A 123 3.40 -3.69 -13.47
N LYS A 124 4.50 -3.39 -12.78
CA LYS A 124 5.85 -3.81 -13.22
C LYS A 124 6.04 -5.32 -13.15
N LYS A 125 5.40 -6.00 -12.20
CA LYS A 125 5.40 -7.47 -12.12
C LYS A 125 4.47 -8.09 -13.17
N TYR A 126 3.30 -7.50 -13.36
CA TYR A 126 2.28 -7.97 -14.29
C TYR A 126 1.97 -6.90 -15.34
N PRO A 127 2.76 -6.81 -16.43
CA PRO A 127 2.54 -5.78 -17.46
C PRO A 127 1.19 -5.91 -18.19
N TYR A 128 0.46 -7.01 -17.98
CA TYR A 128 -0.89 -7.25 -18.49
C TYR A 128 -2.00 -6.99 -17.46
N TYR A 129 -1.69 -6.40 -16.30
CA TYR A 129 -2.73 -5.97 -15.35
C TYR A 129 -3.57 -4.87 -16.02
N PRO A 130 -4.90 -5.07 -16.17
CA PRO A 130 -5.75 -4.05 -16.78
C PRO A 130 -5.79 -2.79 -15.92
N ASP A 131 -5.78 -1.63 -16.60
CA ASP A 131 -5.96 -0.31 -15.99
C ASP A 131 -7.38 -0.10 -15.43
#